data_AF-A0A850PS53-F1
#
_entry.id   AF-A0A850PS53-F1
#
_cell.length_a   1.000
_cell.length_b   1.000
_cell.length_c   1.000
_cell.angle_alpha   90.00
_cell.angle_beta   90.00
_cell.angle_gamma   90.00
#
_symmetry.space_group_name_H-M   'P 1'
#
loop_
_entity.id
_entity.type
_entity.pdbx_description
1 polymer ?
#
loop_
_entity_poly.entity_id
_entity_poly.type
_entity_poly.pdbx_seq_one_letter_code
_entity_poly.pdbx_strand_id
1 'polypeptide(L)'
;MAHAVSDWCRFNSAGSLFIDPGSPWQNAWIESFNGRLRDELLNAWRFDSLLEARVIIEDWRADYNANRPHSAHGALTPTEFALQWTTIHQPA
;
A
#
# COMPACT_ATOMS: atom_id res chain seq x y z
N MET A 1 0.94 2.77 22.34
CA MET A 1 0.76 2.86 20.87
C MET A 1 -0.52 2.17 20.37
N ALA A 2 -0.91 1.01 20.91
CA ALA A 2 -2.13 0.31 20.48
C ALA A 2 -3.46 1.06 20.76
N HIS A 3 -3.58 1.80 21.87
CA HIS A 3 -4.84 2.50 22.21
C HIS A 3 -5.20 3.63 21.24
N ALA A 4 -4.23 4.46 20.84
CA ALA A 4 -4.49 5.57 19.92
C ALA A 4 -4.93 5.09 18.53
N VAL A 5 -4.35 4.00 18.02
CA VAL A 5 -4.75 3.39 16.74
C VAL A 5 -6.14 2.76 16.86
N SER A 6 -6.41 2.05 17.97
CA SER A 6 -7.72 1.48 18.25
C SER A 6 -8.82 2.55 18.35
N ASP A 7 -8.54 3.65 19.05
CA ASP A 7 -9.44 4.80 19.13
C ASP A 7 -9.69 5.41 17.75
N TRP A 8 -8.65 5.61 16.95
CA TRP A 8 -8.79 6.11 15.59
C TRP A 8 -9.67 5.18 14.74
N CYS A 9 -9.44 3.87 14.77
CA CYS A 9 -10.28 2.90 14.06
C CYS A 9 -11.76 3.00 14.50
N ARG A 10 -12.00 3.08 15.81
CA ARG A 10 -13.35 3.26 16.37
C ARG A 10 -14.02 4.54 15.88
N PHE A 11 -13.32 5.67 15.90
CA PHE A 11 -13.88 6.96 15.49
C PHE A 11 -14.10 7.09 13.98
N ASN A 12 -13.40 6.30 13.16
CA ASN A 12 -13.53 6.30 11.70
C ASN A 12 -14.37 5.13 11.17
N SER A 13 -15.04 4.38 12.04
CA SER A 13 -15.82 3.18 11.68
C SER A 13 -15.00 2.16 10.89
N ALA A 14 -13.69 2.09 11.15
CA ALA A 14 -12.78 1.13 10.54
C ALA A 14 -12.59 -0.08 11.48
N GLY A 15 -12.70 -1.30 10.94
CA GLY A 15 -12.33 -2.50 11.67
C GLY A 15 -10.81 -2.65 11.81
N SER A 16 -10.36 -3.39 12.82
CA SER A 16 -8.97 -3.86 12.92
C SER A 16 -8.93 -5.38 12.80
N LEU A 17 -8.04 -5.90 11.95
CA LEU A 17 -7.76 -7.33 11.87
C LEU A 17 -6.29 -7.56 12.26
N PHE A 18 -6.07 -8.43 13.23
CA PHE A 18 -4.73 -8.91 13.57
C PHE A 18 -4.47 -10.22 12.84
N ILE A 19 -3.21 -10.48 12.49
CA ILE A 19 -2.81 -11.80 12.02
C ILE A 19 -2.94 -12.81 13.17
N ASP A 20 -3.28 -14.03 12.82
CA ASP A 20 -3.31 -15.14 13.76
C ASP A 20 -1.89 -15.46 14.24
N PRO A 21 -1.71 -15.81 15.52
CA PRO A 21 -0.40 -16.23 16.02
C PRO A 21 0.17 -17.40 15.20
N GLY A 22 1.38 -17.22 14.69
CA GLY A 22 2.04 -18.23 13.86
C GLY A 22 1.65 -18.21 12.38
N SER A 23 0.90 -17.21 11.91
CA SER A 23 0.40 -17.10 10.54
C SER A 23 1.03 -15.95 9.73
N PRO A 24 2.36 -15.91 9.51
CA PRO A 24 3.03 -14.80 8.82
C PRO A 24 2.56 -14.62 7.36
N TRP A 25 2.06 -15.67 6.71
CA TRP A 25 1.52 -15.59 5.35
C TRP A 25 0.30 -14.66 5.24
N GLN A 26 -0.41 -14.40 6.33
CA GLN A 26 -1.48 -13.40 6.42
C GLN A 26 -0.94 -11.95 6.41
N ASN A 27 0.34 -11.75 6.15
CA ASN A 27 0.94 -10.43 5.95
C ASN A 27 1.77 -10.36 4.66
N ALA A 28 1.79 -11.44 3.87
CA ALA A 28 2.73 -11.60 2.75
C ALA A 28 2.59 -10.49 1.68
N TRP A 29 1.38 -9.99 1.45
CA TRP A 29 1.12 -8.97 0.44
C TRP A 29 1.76 -7.63 0.80
N ILE A 30 1.60 -7.18 2.05
CA ILE A 30 2.19 -5.92 2.50
C ILE A 30 3.70 -6.05 2.69
N GLU A 31 4.19 -7.22 3.07
CA GLU A 31 5.63 -7.51 3.11
C GLU A 31 6.26 -7.44 1.72
N SER A 32 5.61 -8.03 0.71
CA SER A 32 6.05 -7.94 -0.69
C SER A 32 6.08 -6.50 -1.20
N PHE A 33 5.03 -5.72 -0.92
CA PHE A 33 4.99 -4.29 -1.26
C PHE A 33 6.11 -3.50 -0.58
N ASN A 34 6.29 -3.67 0.73
CA ASN A 34 7.32 -2.96 1.49
C ASN A 34 8.74 -3.37 1.07
N GLY A 35 8.96 -4.64 0.72
CA GLY A 35 10.21 -5.12 0.15
C GLY A 35 10.51 -4.41 -1.16
N ARG A 36 9.52 -4.33 -2.07
CA ARG A 36 9.65 -3.66 -3.35
C ARG A 36 9.99 -2.17 -3.22
N LEU A 37 9.24 -1.43 -2.40
CA LEU A 37 9.51 -0.01 -2.12
C LEU A 37 10.93 0.18 -1.57
N ARG A 38 11.36 -0.71 -0.68
CA ARG A 38 12.69 -0.64 -0.11
C ARG A 38 13.77 -0.86 -1.16
N ASP A 39 13.64 -1.92 -1.96
CA ASP A 39 14.65 -2.29 -2.95
C ASP A 39 14.75 -1.29 -4.11
N GLU A 40 13.62 -0.72 -4.54
CA GLU A 40 13.60 0.20 -5.68
C GLU A 40 13.90 1.65 -5.32
N LEU A 41 13.59 2.06 -4.08
CA LEU A 41 13.71 3.45 -3.69
C LEU A 41 14.52 3.65 -2.41
N LEU A 42 14.06 3.12 -1.28
CA LEU A 42 14.59 3.54 0.02
C LEU A 42 16.04 3.09 0.28
N ASN A 43 16.45 1.95 -0.27
CA ASN A 43 17.84 1.48 -0.20
C ASN A 43 18.74 2.10 -1.28
N ALA A 44 18.15 2.56 -2.38
CA ALA A 44 18.87 3.11 -3.52
C ALA A 44 19.15 4.62 -3.38
N TRP A 45 18.36 5.31 -2.56
CA TRP A 45 18.41 6.77 -2.42
C TRP A 45 18.86 7.20 -1.02
N ARG A 46 19.74 8.19 -0.95
CA ARG A 46 20.04 8.92 0.28
C ARG A 46 19.31 10.26 0.23
N PHE A 47 18.41 10.49 1.18
CA PHE A 47 17.67 11.74 1.29
C PHE A 47 18.44 12.75 2.14
N ASP A 48 18.54 13.99 1.65
CA ASP A 48 19.16 15.13 2.34
C ASP A 48 18.14 15.91 3.17
N SER A 49 16.83 15.74 2.92
CA SER A 49 15.78 16.34 3.73
C SER A 49 14.46 15.55 3.74
N LEU A 50 13.61 15.83 4.73
CA LEU A 50 12.25 15.28 4.78
C LEU A 50 11.37 15.78 3.63
N LEU A 51 11.63 16.99 3.11
CA LEU A 51 10.90 17.51 1.96
C LEU A 51 11.24 16.70 0.70
N GLU A 52 12.53 16.48 0.45
CA GLU A 52 13.00 15.65 -0.65
C GLU A 52 12.41 14.23 -0.56
N ALA A 53 12.51 13.59 0.62
CA ALA A 53 11.96 12.26 0.82
C ALA A 53 10.47 12.19 0.51
N ARG A 54 9.68 13.19 0.93
CA ARG A 54 8.25 13.26 0.60
C ARG A 54 8.01 13.36 -0.90
N VAL A 55 8.72 14.24 -1.59
CA VAL A 55 8.53 14.43 -3.04
C VAL A 55 8.86 13.15 -3.80
N ILE A 56 10.01 12.54 -3.51
CA ILE A 56 10.48 11.35 -4.23
C ILE A 56 9.61 10.13 -3.94
N ILE A 57 9.20 9.92 -2.67
CA ILE A 57 8.33 8.81 -2.31
C ILE A 57 6.94 8.96 -2.95
N GLU A 58 6.40 10.18 -3.00
CA GLU A 58 5.11 10.43 -3.66
C GLU A 58 5.18 10.22 -5.17
N ASP A 59 6.28 10.61 -5.83
CA ASP A 59 6.48 10.35 -7.25
C ASP A 59 6.55 8.84 -7.54
N TRP A 60 7.32 8.10 -6.75
CA TRP A 60 7.37 6.63 -6.84
C TRP A 60 6.00 5.99 -6.59
N ARG A 61 5.24 6.47 -5.59
CA ARG A 61 3.89 5.97 -5.30
C ARG A 61 2.93 6.24 -6.46
N ALA A 62 3.01 7.41 -7.08
CA ALA A 62 2.18 7.77 -8.23
C ALA A 62 2.49 6.86 -9.42
N ASP A 63 3.77 6.68 -9.75
CA ASP A 63 4.22 5.80 -10.83
C ASP A 63 3.82 4.34 -10.59
N TYR A 64 4.07 3.81 -9.39
CA TYR A 64 3.70 2.45 -9.01
C TYR A 64 2.20 2.18 -9.20
N ASN A 65 1.34 3.13 -8.83
CA ASN A 65 -0.11 2.94 -8.94
C ASN A 65 -0.65 3.14 -10.36
N ALA A 66 -0.08 4.05 -11.14
CA ALA A 66 -0.61 4.44 -12.43
C ALA A 66 -0.02 3.66 -13.61
N ASN A 67 1.25 3.26 -13.53
CA ASN A 67 2.02 2.78 -14.68
C ASN A 67 2.49 1.33 -14.55
N ARG A 68 2.45 0.75 -13.35
CA ARG A 68 3.02 -0.59 -13.12
C ARG A 68 1.98 -1.70 -13.22
N PRO A 69 2.03 -2.57 -14.25
CA PRO A 69 1.12 -3.71 -14.32
C PRO A 69 1.52 -4.81 -13.34
N HIS A 70 0.54 -5.43 -12.69
CA HIS A 70 0.73 -6.55 -11.77
C HIS A 70 0.09 -7.83 -12.30
N SER A 71 0.85 -8.93 -12.33
CA SER A 71 0.33 -10.24 -12.73
C SER A 71 -0.85 -10.70 -11.86
N ALA A 72 -0.81 -10.40 -10.56
CA ALA A 72 -1.91 -10.67 -9.63
C ALA A 72 -3.21 -9.93 -9.97
N HIS A 73 -3.12 -8.82 -10.70
CA HIS A 73 -4.27 -8.03 -11.16
C HIS A 73 -4.62 -8.31 -12.63
N GLY A 74 -4.12 -9.41 -13.23
CA GLY A 74 -4.34 -9.70 -14.64
C GLY A 74 -3.61 -8.73 -15.59
N ALA A 75 -2.42 -8.28 -15.19
CA ALA A 75 -1.61 -7.29 -15.88
C ALA A 75 -2.19 -5.86 -15.91
N LEU A 76 -3.16 -5.57 -15.04
CA LEU A 76 -3.62 -4.20 -14.77
C LEU A 76 -2.71 -3.50 -13.76
N THR A 77 -2.67 -2.18 -13.84
CA THR A 77 -2.09 -1.34 -12.78
C THR A 77 -2.99 -1.31 -11.55
N PRO A 78 -2.48 -0.94 -10.36
CA PRO A 78 -3.32 -0.83 -9.16
C PRO A 78 -4.50 0.12 -9.36
N THR A 79 -4.31 1.24 -10.05
CA THR A 79 -5.38 2.20 -10.35
C THR A 79 -6.43 1.60 -11.28
N GLU A 80 -6.02 0.91 -12.35
CA GLU A 80 -6.95 0.26 -13.28
C GLU A 80 -7.75 -0.85 -12.60
N PHE A 81 -7.07 -1.68 -11.80
CA PHE A 81 -7.71 -2.75 -11.05
C PHE A 81 -8.75 -2.19 -10.07
N ALA A 82 -8.41 -1.13 -9.31
CA ALA A 82 -9.34 -0.50 -8.39
C ALA A 82 -10.56 0.08 -9.12
N LEU A 83 -10.36 0.78 -10.24
CA LEU A 83 -11.45 1.32 -11.04
C LEU A 83 -12.38 0.21 -11.58
N GLN A 84 -11.80 -0.88 -12.08
CA GLN A 84 -12.56 -2.02 -12.56
C GLN A 84 -13.36 -2.66 -11.41
N TRP A 85 -12.73 -2.87 -10.26
CA TRP A 85 -13.37 -3.47 -9.10
C TRP A 85 -14.56 -2.62 -8.62
N THR A 86 -14.38 -1.30 -8.47
CA THR A 86 -15.44 -0.37 -8.06
C THR A 86 -16.60 -0.39 -9.06
N THR A 87 -16.29 -0.37 -10.36
CA THR A 87 -17.32 -0.42 -11.42
C THR A 87 -18.19 -1.67 -11.32
N ILE A 88 -17.60 -2.82 -10.97
CA ILE A 88 -18.30 -4.11 -10.89
C ILE A 88 -19.07 -4.27 -9.58
N HIS A 89 -18.51 -3.83 -8.44
CA HIS A 89 -19.03 -4.15 -7.11
C HIS A 89 -19.80 -3.00 -6.45
N GLN A 90 -19.63 -1.78 -6.95
CA GLN A 90 -20.28 -0.57 -6.46
C GLN A 90 -20.79 0.29 -7.64
N PRO A 91 -21.67 -0.28 -8.51
CA PRO A 91 -22.27 0.51 -9.58
C PRO A 91 -23.16 1.62 -9.00
N ALA A 92 -23.26 2.73 -9.73
CA ALA A 92 -24.08 3.89 -9.37
C ALA A 92 -25.58 3.57 -9.27
#